data_AF-A0A9P1CK57-F1
#
_entry.id   AF-A0A9P1CK57-F1
#
_cell.length_a   1.000
_cell.length_b   1.000
_cell.length_c   1.000
_cell.angle_alpha   90.00
_cell.angle_beta   90.00
_cell.angle_gamma   90.00
#
_symmetry.space_group_name_H-M   'P 1'
#
loop_
_entity.id
_entity.type
_entity.pdbx_description
1 polymer ?
#
loop_
_entity_poly.entity_id
_entity_poly.type
_entity_poly.pdbx_seq_one_letter_code
_entity_poly.pdbx_strand_id
1 'polypeptide(L)'
;MRHGRSPGAMLSQPCTGTGRCQPLAVPERIEQDIRSRREKNKLLCMADAADAFGQGARRQLWPPLVEKAPSCYGALKGGTFAEALALFTGYPTQKLRLYIPKLQRAERAQRRQAQQERRTELLLRGQEVPEDQSDDSDDDDLNWSKLVSCKDAGYLLGLGCSEEACEKSKHHIVEEMGLQAPHAYGILDLAEVVVDGKTEHLVKIRNPWGQNAPRTWKGKWGKDWDGWTPELRKELKVINSSGVLMDDPMSIFWMAFEDVKEYFAQVEICRVHQDWHEVREKAWLPSLLGPGQAFDLSLRERSNVDIAFWQAGDLDHPLHDAESR
;
A
#
# COMPACT_ATOMS: atom_id res chain seq x y z
N MET A 1 44.12 -29.52 -31.87
CA MET A 1 44.28 -29.93 -30.46
C MET A 1 43.16 -29.23 -29.67
N ARG A 2 42.01 -29.88 -29.43
CA ARG A 2 41.58 -30.51 -28.14
C ARG A 2 42.02 -29.65 -26.93
N HIS A 3 41.15 -29.12 -26.06
CA HIS A 3 40.00 -29.68 -25.34
C HIS A 3 38.95 -28.57 -25.10
N GLY A 4 37.66 -28.78 -24.83
CA GLY A 4 36.83 -29.96 -24.62
C GLY A 4 35.46 -29.47 -24.13
N ARG A 5 34.44 -29.55 -24.99
CA ARG A 5 33.03 -29.38 -24.63
C ARG A 5 32.61 -30.61 -23.82
N SER A 6 32.02 -30.41 -22.65
CA SER A 6 31.33 -31.49 -21.92
C SER A 6 30.13 -31.98 -22.77
N PRO A 7 30.07 -33.27 -23.14
CA PRO A 7 28.95 -33.82 -23.89
C PRO A 7 27.78 -34.14 -22.96
N GLY A 8 26.56 -33.91 -23.47
CA GLY A 8 25.35 -34.43 -22.87
C GLY A 8 25.45 -35.94 -22.69
N ALA A 9 25.12 -36.41 -21.49
CA ALA A 9 24.99 -37.82 -21.21
C ALA A 9 23.77 -38.38 -21.96
N MET A 10 23.99 -38.82 -23.20
CA MET A 10 23.14 -39.82 -23.83
C MET A 10 23.39 -41.14 -23.10
N LEU A 11 22.46 -41.51 -22.21
CA LEU A 11 22.37 -42.88 -21.71
C LEU A 11 21.70 -43.73 -22.80
N SER A 12 22.50 -44.22 -23.74
CA SER A 12 22.10 -45.36 -24.58
C SER A 12 22.45 -46.65 -23.83
N GLN A 13 21.45 -47.39 -23.37
CA GLN A 13 21.61 -48.82 -23.08
C GLN A 13 21.11 -49.66 -24.26
N PRO A 14 21.73 -50.81 -24.55
CA PRO A 14 21.28 -51.69 -25.61
C PRO A 14 20.00 -52.42 -25.17
N CYS A 15 18.97 -52.36 -26.00
CA CYS A 15 17.77 -53.18 -25.84
C CYS A 15 18.11 -54.65 -26.10
N THR A 16 18.19 -55.46 -25.05
CA THR A 16 18.01 -56.92 -25.16
C THR A 16 16.56 -57.25 -24.88
N GLY A 17 15.98 -58.07 -25.74
CA GLY A 17 14.55 -58.34 -25.85
C GLY A 17 13.89 -58.99 -24.63
N THR A 18 12.56 -58.98 -24.72
CA THR A 18 11.52 -59.39 -23.75
C THR A 18 11.04 -58.25 -22.83
N GLY A 19 9.77 -57.86 -23.04
CA GLY A 19 9.17 -56.64 -22.52
C GLY A 19 8.80 -56.71 -21.04
N ARG A 20 9.31 -55.74 -20.28
CA ARG A 20 8.64 -54.95 -19.23
C ARG A 20 9.58 -53.82 -18.86
N CYS A 21 9.23 -52.56 -19.15
CA CYS A 21 9.96 -51.41 -18.63
C CYS A 21 9.76 -51.34 -17.12
N GLN A 22 10.82 -51.58 -16.33
CA GLN A 22 10.81 -51.21 -14.91
C GLN A 22 10.89 -49.68 -14.80
N PRO A 23 10.11 -49.04 -13.91
CA PRO A 23 10.27 -47.61 -13.68
C PRO A 23 11.68 -47.35 -13.14
N LEU A 24 12.39 -46.42 -13.78
CA LEU A 24 13.68 -45.91 -13.29
C LEU A 24 13.50 -45.42 -11.85
N ALA A 25 14.19 -46.06 -10.90
CA ALA A 25 14.19 -45.64 -9.51
C ALA A 25 14.73 -44.21 -9.43
N VAL A 26 13.88 -43.27 -9.01
CA VAL A 26 14.29 -41.89 -8.74
C VAL A 26 15.15 -41.93 -7.47
N PRO A 27 16.38 -41.37 -7.46
CA PRO A 27 17.22 -41.33 -6.27
C PRO A 27 16.46 -40.72 -5.08
N GLU A 28 16.54 -41.31 -3.89
CA GLU A 28 15.82 -40.86 -2.68
C GLU A 28 15.98 -39.37 -2.38
N ARG A 29 17.14 -38.77 -2.72
CA ARG A 29 17.37 -37.32 -2.59
C ARG A 29 16.47 -36.49 -3.50
N ILE A 30 16.20 -36.94 -4.72
CA ILE A 30 15.30 -36.27 -5.66
C ILE A 30 13.85 -36.49 -5.21
N GLU A 31 13.48 -37.67 -4.70
CA GLU A 31 12.15 -37.87 -4.11
C GLU A 31 11.92 -37.03 -2.85
N GLN A 32 12.93 -36.88 -1.99
CA GLN A 32 12.90 -36.00 -0.82
C GLN A 32 12.82 -34.53 -1.22
N ASP A 33 13.55 -34.08 -2.25
CA ASP A 33 13.46 -32.71 -2.75
C ASP A 33 12.11 -32.44 -3.44
N ILE A 34 11.58 -33.41 -4.20
CA ILE A 34 10.23 -33.34 -4.78
C ILE A 34 9.16 -33.36 -3.69
N ARG A 35 9.30 -34.18 -2.63
CA ARG A 35 8.39 -34.20 -1.47
C ARG A 35 8.46 -32.88 -0.70
N SER A 36 9.66 -32.36 -0.45
CA SER A 36 9.87 -31.05 0.19
C SER A 36 9.24 -29.91 -0.61
N ARG A 37 9.45 -29.89 -1.94
CA ARG A 37 8.81 -28.92 -2.85
C ARG A 37 7.30 -29.10 -2.91
N ARG A 38 6.79 -30.35 -2.90
CA ARG A 38 5.35 -30.64 -2.82
C ARG A 38 4.75 -30.14 -1.51
N GLU A 39 5.44 -30.31 -0.39
CA GLU A 39 4.99 -29.82 0.92
C GLU A 39 5.02 -28.30 1.05
N LYS A 40 6.06 -27.66 0.51
CA LYS A 40 6.13 -26.19 0.40
C LYS A 40 5.00 -25.61 -0.45
N ASN A 41 4.50 -26.34 -1.45
CA ASN A 41 3.36 -25.93 -2.27
C ASN A 41 1.99 -26.41 -1.75
N LYS A 42 1.91 -27.16 -0.63
CA LYS A 42 0.61 -27.52 -0.01
C LYS A 42 -0.01 -26.30 0.64
N LEU A 43 -1.00 -25.68 0.01
CA LEU A 43 -1.89 -24.76 0.72
C LEU A 43 -2.67 -25.56 1.78
N LEU A 44 -2.88 -24.99 2.97
CA LEU A 44 -3.76 -25.61 3.97
C LEU A 44 -5.20 -25.58 3.43
N CYS A 45 -5.63 -26.65 2.78
CA CYS A 45 -7.05 -26.89 2.49
C CYS A 45 -7.67 -27.55 3.72
N MET A 46 -7.97 -26.77 4.76
CA MET A 46 -9.01 -27.21 5.70
C MET A 46 -10.35 -26.87 5.07
N ALA A 47 -11.33 -27.78 5.15
CA ALA A 47 -12.66 -27.58 4.57
C ALA A 47 -13.39 -26.34 5.14
N ASP A 48 -12.90 -25.81 6.27
CA ASP A 48 -13.37 -24.58 6.93
C ASP A 48 -12.40 -23.38 6.76
N ALA A 49 -11.31 -23.50 6.01
CA ALA A 49 -10.29 -22.45 5.84
C ALA A 49 -10.56 -21.48 4.68
N ALA A 50 -11.76 -21.54 4.05
CA ALA A 50 -12.15 -20.54 3.07
C ALA A 50 -12.01 -19.13 3.67
N ASP A 51 -12.40 -18.93 4.93
CA ASP A 51 -12.38 -17.61 5.56
C ASP A 51 -11.04 -17.23 6.24
N ALA A 52 -10.00 -18.07 6.13
CA ALA A 52 -8.75 -17.88 6.87
C ALA A 52 -7.63 -17.15 6.09
N PHE A 53 -7.71 -17.04 4.76
CA PHE A 53 -6.60 -16.58 3.91
C PHE A 53 -7.03 -15.75 2.70
N GLY A 54 -6.08 -15.04 2.07
CA GLY A 54 -6.27 -14.31 0.83
C GLY A 54 -6.73 -15.21 -0.31
N GLN A 55 -8.01 -15.13 -0.65
CA GLN A 55 -8.57 -15.91 -1.75
C GLN A 55 -8.26 -15.24 -3.10
N GLY A 56 -7.80 -16.03 -4.07
CA GLY A 56 -7.70 -15.58 -5.45
C GLY A 56 -9.02 -15.75 -6.20
N ALA A 57 -9.51 -14.67 -6.81
CA ALA A 57 -10.66 -14.75 -7.71
C ALA A 57 -10.31 -15.52 -9.00
N ARG A 58 -11.32 -16.06 -9.68
CA ARG A 58 -11.20 -16.68 -11.02
C ARG A 58 -10.17 -17.82 -11.10
N ARG A 59 -10.10 -18.67 -10.06
CA ARG A 59 -9.18 -19.82 -9.96
C ARG A 59 -7.68 -19.43 -10.01
N GLN A 60 -7.36 -18.20 -9.63
CA GLN A 60 -5.97 -17.77 -9.50
C GLN A 60 -5.40 -18.24 -8.16
N LEU A 61 -4.27 -18.96 -8.19
CA LEU A 61 -3.60 -19.44 -6.99
C LEU A 61 -2.42 -18.57 -6.56
N TRP A 62 -2.07 -17.56 -7.36
CA TRP A 62 -0.93 -16.69 -7.03
C TRP A 62 -1.15 -15.87 -5.74
N PRO A 63 -2.36 -15.35 -5.38
CA PRO A 63 -2.50 -14.59 -4.14
C PRO A 63 -2.19 -15.42 -2.88
N PRO A 64 -2.79 -16.61 -2.68
CA PRO A 64 -2.49 -17.40 -1.49
C PRO A 64 -1.08 -18.01 -1.51
N LEU A 65 -0.45 -18.18 -2.68
CA LEU A 65 0.96 -18.58 -2.77
C LEU A 65 1.93 -17.45 -2.40
N VAL A 66 1.63 -16.22 -2.79
CA VAL A 66 2.41 -15.04 -2.41
C VAL A 66 2.28 -14.77 -0.90
N GLU A 67 1.07 -14.91 -0.34
CA GLU A 67 0.85 -14.80 1.10
C GLU A 67 1.57 -15.91 1.89
N LYS A 68 1.80 -17.07 1.27
CA LYS A 68 2.55 -18.19 1.88
C LYS A 68 4.07 -17.98 1.91
N ALA A 69 4.61 -17.29 0.92
CA ALA A 69 6.05 -17.17 0.71
C ALA A 69 6.84 -16.58 1.91
N PRO A 70 6.30 -15.63 2.71
CA PRO A 70 6.93 -15.11 3.92
C PRO A 70 7.09 -16.12 5.08
N SER A 71 6.73 -17.39 4.89
CA SER A 71 7.03 -18.54 5.77
C SER A 71 6.39 -18.59 7.16
N CYS A 72 5.78 -17.53 7.67
CA CYS A 72 5.08 -17.55 8.96
C CYS A 72 3.81 -16.66 8.97
N TYR A 73 2.66 -17.28 8.67
CA TYR A 73 1.35 -16.64 8.68
C TYR A 73 0.97 -15.96 10.01
N GLY A 74 1.49 -16.47 11.14
CA GLY A 74 1.27 -15.87 12.46
C GLY A 74 1.95 -14.51 12.66
N ALA A 75 3.01 -14.23 11.91
CA ALA A 75 3.78 -12.99 11.99
C ALA A 75 3.23 -11.86 11.08
N LEU A 76 2.23 -12.15 10.23
CA LEU A 76 1.65 -11.18 9.29
C LEU A 76 0.49 -10.36 9.89
N LYS A 77 0.01 -10.69 11.10
CA LYS A 77 -1.02 -9.91 11.78
C LYS A 77 -0.42 -8.60 12.32
N GLY A 78 -0.67 -7.49 11.63
CA GLY A 78 -0.31 -6.14 12.10
C GLY A 78 0.82 -5.44 11.34
N GLY A 79 1.20 -5.91 10.16
CA GLY A 79 2.17 -5.20 9.31
C GLY A 79 1.61 -3.90 8.70
N THR A 80 2.50 -2.95 8.42
CA THR A 80 2.15 -1.71 7.71
C THR A 80 2.18 -1.93 6.19
N PHE A 81 1.42 -1.13 5.44
CA PHE A 81 1.35 -1.26 3.98
C PHE A 81 2.72 -0.99 3.31
N ALA A 82 3.56 -0.15 3.93
CA ALA A 82 4.92 0.19 3.55
C ALA A 82 5.88 -0.98 3.73
N GLU A 83 5.70 -1.80 4.78
CA GLU A 83 6.50 -3.03 4.97
C GLU A 83 6.13 -4.06 3.91
N ALA A 84 4.83 -4.22 3.63
CA ALA A 84 4.38 -5.11 2.57
C ALA A 84 4.91 -4.68 1.19
N LEU A 85 4.84 -3.38 0.86
CA LEU A 85 5.38 -2.88 -0.40
C LEU A 85 6.90 -3.01 -0.48
N ALA A 86 7.63 -2.71 0.58
CA ALA A 86 9.08 -2.92 0.61
C ALA A 86 9.46 -4.40 0.44
N LEU A 87 8.70 -5.31 1.06
CA LEU A 87 8.92 -6.75 0.95
C LEU A 87 8.66 -7.26 -0.48
N PHE A 88 7.56 -6.86 -1.10
CA PHE A 88 7.17 -7.39 -2.41
C PHE A 88 7.90 -6.74 -3.58
N THR A 89 8.28 -5.48 -3.44
CA THR A 89 8.89 -4.72 -4.54
C THR A 89 10.40 -4.55 -4.39
N GLY A 90 10.92 -4.64 -3.17
CA GLY A 90 12.31 -4.35 -2.85
C GLY A 90 12.65 -2.85 -2.80
N TYR A 91 11.74 -1.97 -3.22
CA TYR A 91 11.98 -0.53 -3.29
C TYR A 91 11.78 0.17 -1.94
N PRO A 92 12.47 1.31 -1.72
CA PRO A 92 12.31 2.11 -0.52
C PRO A 92 10.89 2.64 -0.40
N THR A 93 10.40 2.66 0.84
CA THR A 93 9.09 3.19 1.18
C THR A 93 9.20 4.41 2.08
N GLN A 94 8.30 5.37 1.89
CA GLN A 94 8.21 6.61 2.65
C GLN A 94 6.80 6.76 3.19
N LYS A 95 6.69 7.26 4.42
CA LYS A 95 5.41 7.65 5.02
C LYS A 95 5.26 9.16 4.97
N LEU A 96 4.18 9.64 4.35
CA LEU A 96 3.77 11.04 4.36
C LEU A 96 2.64 11.18 5.40
N ARG A 97 2.94 11.83 6.52
CA ARG A 97 1.95 12.03 7.57
C ARG A 97 0.95 13.09 7.15
N LEU A 98 -0.33 12.73 7.14
CA LEU A 98 -1.45 13.64 6.94
C LEU A 98 -2.08 14.05 8.29
N TYR A 99 -1.92 13.19 9.31
CA TYR A 99 -2.50 13.38 10.62
C TYR A 99 -1.79 14.46 11.44
N ILE A 100 -2.60 15.37 11.96
CA ILE A 100 -2.23 16.39 12.94
C ILE A 100 -2.88 15.97 14.27
N PRO A 101 -2.16 15.94 15.41
CA PRO A 101 -2.71 15.54 16.71
C PRO A 101 -3.97 16.31 17.12
N LYS A 102 -4.88 15.67 17.89
CA LYS A 102 -6.16 16.24 18.39
C LYS A 102 -6.03 17.66 18.94
N LEU A 103 -5.00 17.94 19.74
CA LEU A 103 -4.76 19.27 20.32
C LEU A 103 -4.49 20.30 19.23
N GLN A 104 -3.61 20.00 18.29
CA GLN A 104 -3.32 20.89 17.17
C GLN A 104 -4.51 21.04 16.22
N ARG A 105 -5.33 20.00 16.01
CA ARG A 105 -6.57 20.12 15.21
C ARG A 105 -7.62 20.98 15.89
N ALA A 106 -7.83 20.83 17.20
CA ALA A 106 -8.74 21.67 17.95
C ALA A 106 -8.29 23.13 17.95
N GLU A 107 -6.98 23.38 18.13
CA GLU A 107 -6.39 24.70 18.02
C GLU A 107 -6.54 25.29 16.60
N ARG A 108 -6.27 24.50 15.55
CA ARG A 108 -6.46 24.92 14.15
C ARG A 108 -7.94 25.18 13.82
N ALA A 109 -8.85 24.33 14.28
CA ALA A 109 -10.30 24.52 14.10
C ALA A 109 -10.81 25.78 14.80
N GLN A 110 -10.35 26.04 16.03
CA GLN A 110 -10.65 27.28 16.75
C GLN A 110 -10.07 28.51 16.02
N ARG A 111 -8.85 28.42 15.49
CA ARG A 111 -8.25 29.50 14.68
C ARG A 111 -9.06 29.78 13.42
N ARG A 112 -9.47 28.74 12.68
CA ARG A 112 -10.33 28.86 11.49
C ARG A 112 -11.67 29.48 11.83
N GLN A 113 -12.33 29.00 12.88
CA GLN A 113 -13.61 29.54 13.31
C GLN A 113 -13.48 31.02 13.73
N ALA A 114 -12.44 31.36 14.51
CA ALA A 114 -12.17 32.74 14.91
C ALA A 114 -11.79 33.65 13.73
N GLN A 115 -11.14 33.12 12.69
CA GLN A 115 -10.88 33.84 11.44
C GLN A 115 -12.18 34.05 10.66
N GLN A 116 -13.02 33.03 10.55
CA GLN A 116 -14.28 33.09 9.82
C GLN A 116 -15.28 34.05 10.49
N GLU A 117 -15.33 34.05 11.82
CA GLU A 117 -16.07 35.01 12.63
C GLU A 117 -15.52 36.44 12.43
N ARG A 118 -14.20 36.64 12.48
CA ARG A 118 -13.57 37.94 12.20
C ARG A 118 -13.86 38.45 10.79
N ARG A 119 -13.76 37.60 9.78
CA ARG A 119 -14.12 37.95 8.39
C ARG A 119 -15.59 38.35 8.29
N THR A 120 -16.48 37.59 8.92
CA THR A 120 -17.92 37.87 8.94
C THR A 120 -18.22 39.21 9.62
N GLU A 121 -17.52 39.52 10.72
CA GLU A 121 -17.62 40.80 11.43
C GLU A 121 -17.14 41.99 10.58
N LEU A 122 -15.99 41.85 9.89
CA LEU A 122 -15.46 42.88 8.99
C LEU A 122 -16.42 43.16 7.82
N LEU A 123 -16.99 42.11 7.21
CA LEU A 123 -18.00 42.23 6.16
C LEU A 123 -19.25 42.96 6.64
N LEU A 124 -19.75 42.62 7.84
CA LEU A 124 -20.90 43.28 8.45
C LEU A 124 -20.63 44.77 8.75
N ARG A 125 -19.38 45.14 9.02
CA ARG A 125 -18.96 46.53 9.22
C ARG A 125 -18.66 47.29 7.92
N GLY A 126 -18.77 46.64 6.76
CA GLY A 126 -18.40 47.23 5.47
C GLY A 126 -16.91 47.54 5.33
N GLN A 127 -16.05 46.85 6.09
CA GLN A 127 -14.61 47.00 6.03
C GLN A 127 -14.00 46.01 5.04
N GLU A 128 -12.88 46.38 4.42
CA GLU A 128 -12.12 45.48 3.56
C GLU A 128 -11.55 44.31 4.37
N VAL A 129 -11.74 43.10 3.86
CA VAL A 129 -11.27 41.88 4.49
C VAL A 129 -9.84 41.62 4.03
N PRO A 130 -8.85 41.51 4.94
CA PRO A 130 -7.48 41.16 4.57
C PRO A 130 -7.42 39.81 3.83
N GLU A 131 -6.47 39.69 2.89
CA GLU A 131 -6.16 38.41 2.27
C GLU A 131 -5.49 37.49 3.30
N ASP A 132 -6.09 36.31 3.53
CA ASP A 132 -5.58 35.35 4.52
C ASP A 132 -4.29 34.71 3.99
N GLN A 133 -3.17 34.94 4.68
CA GLN A 133 -1.98 34.09 4.59
C GLN A 133 -2.11 33.02 5.67
N SER A 134 -2.71 31.88 5.35
CA SER A 134 -2.83 30.76 6.28
C SER A 134 -1.61 29.85 6.21
N ASP A 135 -0.78 29.79 7.26
CA ASP A 135 0.35 28.82 7.35
C ASP A 135 -0.11 27.35 7.12
N ASP A 136 -1.38 27.03 7.40
CA ASP A 136 -1.95 25.70 7.21
C ASP A 136 -2.18 25.33 5.72
N SER A 137 -2.45 26.29 4.83
CA SER A 137 -2.63 26.00 3.40
C SER A 137 -1.31 25.60 2.75
N ASP A 138 -0.20 26.19 3.19
CA ASP A 138 1.10 25.93 2.58
C ASP A 138 1.55 24.48 2.78
N ASP A 139 1.27 23.90 3.97
CA ASP A 139 1.55 22.50 4.26
C ASP A 139 0.66 21.55 3.44
N ASP A 140 -0.62 21.90 3.28
CA ASP A 140 -1.58 21.09 2.52
C ASP A 140 -1.29 21.11 1.02
N ASP A 141 -0.95 22.28 0.47
CA ASP A 141 -0.55 22.46 -0.92
C ASP A 141 0.79 21.76 -1.21
N LEU A 142 1.72 21.79 -0.26
CA LEU A 142 2.97 21.06 -0.34
C LEU A 142 2.73 19.54 -0.33
N ASN A 143 1.88 19.06 0.57
CA ASN A 143 1.51 17.65 0.64
C ASN A 143 0.82 17.18 -0.64
N TRP A 144 -0.11 17.97 -1.15
CA TRP A 144 -0.79 17.71 -2.42
C TRP A 144 0.20 17.66 -3.59
N SER A 145 1.04 18.69 -3.73
CA SER A 145 2.08 18.76 -4.77
C SER A 145 3.01 17.55 -4.73
N LYS A 146 3.38 17.10 -3.53
CA LYS A 146 4.19 15.91 -3.34
C LYS A 146 3.47 14.64 -3.80
N LEU A 147 2.19 14.49 -3.51
CA LEU A 147 1.39 13.35 -3.97
C LEU A 147 1.26 13.33 -5.50
N VAL A 148 1.00 14.48 -6.12
CA VAL A 148 0.97 14.63 -7.59
C VAL A 148 2.31 14.23 -8.19
N SER A 149 3.43 14.75 -7.66
CA SER A 149 4.77 14.38 -8.11
C SER A 149 5.05 12.88 -7.97
N CYS A 150 4.61 12.24 -6.87
CA CYS A 150 4.78 10.80 -6.67
C CYS A 150 3.95 9.97 -7.66
N LYS A 151 2.72 10.41 -7.94
CA LYS A 151 1.85 9.79 -8.94
C LYS A 151 2.48 9.89 -10.35
N ASP A 152 2.96 11.06 -10.73
CA ASP A 152 3.57 11.29 -12.05
C ASP A 152 4.89 10.51 -12.22
N ALA A 153 5.62 10.30 -11.12
CA ALA A 153 6.78 9.41 -11.09
C ALA A 153 6.43 7.91 -11.20
N GLY A 154 5.14 7.54 -11.15
CA GLY A 154 4.68 6.16 -11.22
C GLY A 154 4.85 5.36 -9.93
N TYR A 155 4.99 6.02 -8.79
CA TYR A 155 5.13 5.37 -7.49
C TYR A 155 3.82 4.71 -7.04
N LEU A 156 3.93 3.67 -6.23
CA LEU A 156 2.76 3.05 -5.62
C LEU A 156 2.37 3.83 -4.36
N LEU A 157 1.08 4.14 -4.25
CA LEU A 157 0.53 4.94 -3.17
C LEU A 157 -0.56 4.14 -2.44
N GLY A 158 -0.52 4.17 -1.12
CA GLY A 158 -1.57 3.56 -0.30
C GLY A 158 -1.87 4.34 0.96
N LEU A 159 -2.95 3.95 1.60
CA LEU A 159 -3.53 4.59 2.77
C LEU A 159 -3.84 3.54 3.82
N GLY A 160 -3.64 3.89 5.09
CA GLY A 160 -4.10 3.11 6.23
C GLY A 160 -5.25 3.82 6.93
N CYS A 161 -6.39 3.14 7.07
CA CYS A 161 -7.48 3.56 7.93
C CYS A 161 -7.41 2.77 9.23
N SER A 162 -7.23 3.45 10.36
CA SER A 162 -7.30 2.83 11.70
C SER A 162 -8.12 3.70 12.64
N GLU A 163 -8.59 3.12 13.73
CA GLU A 163 -9.30 3.86 14.78
C GLU A 163 -8.38 4.84 15.52
N GLU A 164 -7.06 4.58 15.61
CA GLU A 164 -6.14 5.57 16.20
C GLU A 164 -5.86 6.74 15.24
N ALA A 165 -5.98 6.50 13.94
CA ALA A 165 -5.73 7.46 12.88
C ALA A 165 -6.89 8.44 12.64
N CYS A 166 -8.10 8.07 13.06
CA CYS A 166 -9.32 8.85 12.83
C CYS A 166 -10.01 9.17 14.17
N GLU A 167 -10.49 10.40 14.33
CA GLU A 167 -11.16 10.81 15.57
C GLU A 167 -12.57 10.24 15.72
N LYS A 168 -13.10 9.66 14.64
CA LYS A 168 -14.45 9.12 14.58
C LYS A 168 -14.48 7.71 15.15
N SER A 169 -15.64 7.34 15.70
CA SER A 169 -15.86 5.97 16.15
C SER A 169 -15.80 5.01 14.96
N LYS A 170 -15.41 3.76 15.21
CA LYS A 170 -15.49 2.69 14.21
C LYS A 170 -16.85 2.63 13.54
N HIS A 171 -17.92 2.78 14.32
CA HIS A 171 -19.29 2.79 13.83
C HIS A 171 -19.50 3.87 12.77
N HIS A 172 -19.07 5.10 13.04
CA HIS A 172 -19.18 6.20 12.08
C HIS A 172 -18.37 5.92 10.81
N ILE A 173 -17.12 5.47 10.95
CA ILE A 173 -16.24 5.16 9.81
C ILE A 173 -16.88 4.08 8.92
N VAL A 174 -17.40 3.02 9.53
CA VAL A 174 -17.86 1.82 8.81
C VAL A 174 -19.29 1.96 8.28
N GLU A 175 -20.23 2.37 9.15
CA GLU A 175 -21.66 2.36 8.83
C GLU A 175 -22.11 3.67 8.18
N GLU A 176 -21.64 4.81 8.70
CA GLU A 176 -22.09 6.13 8.22
C GLU A 176 -21.32 6.57 6.98
N MET A 177 -19.99 6.37 6.95
CA MET A 177 -19.13 6.84 5.86
C MET A 177 -18.80 5.78 4.82
N GLY A 178 -19.06 4.49 5.11
CA GLY A 178 -18.82 3.39 4.18
C GLY A 178 -17.33 3.07 3.97
N LEU A 179 -16.47 3.39 4.94
CA LEU A 179 -15.08 2.94 4.97
C LEU A 179 -14.95 1.65 5.81
N GLN A 180 -13.74 1.15 5.95
CA GLN A 180 -13.41 -0.06 6.69
C GLN A 180 -12.22 0.26 7.58
N ALA A 181 -12.33 -0.10 8.85
CA ALA A 181 -11.26 0.09 9.82
C ALA A 181 -11.15 -1.13 10.77
N PRO A 182 -9.93 -1.56 11.12
CA PRO A 182 -8.67 -1.20 10.49
C PRO A 182 -8.53 -1.81 9.08
N HIS A 183 -8.08 -1.04 8.09
CA HIS A 183 -7.90 -1.54 6.72
C HIS A 183 -6.92 -0.72 5.87
N ALA A 184 -6.35 -1.35 4.84
CA ALA A 184 -5.47 -0.70 3.87
C ALA A 184 -6.20 -0.44 2.55
N TYR A 185 -5.92 0.71 1.95
CA TYR A 185 -6.52 1.17 0.69
C TYR A 185 -5.41 1.56 -0.29
N GLY A 186 -5.68 1.41 -1.59
CA GLY A 186 -4.78 1.89 -2.64
C GLY A 186 -5.23 3.22 -3.21
N ILE A 187 -4.30 4.16 -3.41
CA ILE A 187 -4.56 5.36 -4.21
C ILE A 187 -4.28 5.00 -5.67
N LEU A 188 -5.27 5.25 -6.53
CA LEU A 188 -5.18 4.96 -7.96
C LEU A 188 -4.91 6.21 -8.81
N ASP A 189 -5.42 7.36 -8.38
CA ASP A 189 -5.40 8.58 -9.17
C ASP A 189 -5.58 9.82 -8.28
N LEU A 190 -5.17 10.96 -8.79
CA LEU A 190 -5.33 12.29 -8.19
C LEU A 190 -5.87 13.23 -9.26
N ALA A 191 -6.86 14.04 -8.91
CA ALA A 191 -7.46 15.00 -9.81
C ALA A 191 -7.69 16.33 -9.10
N GLU A 192 -7.64 17.40 -9.88
CA GLU A 192 -7.98 18.75 -9.45
C GLU A 192 -9.14 19.23 -10.31
N VAL A 193 -10.22 19.69 -9.68
CA VAL A 193 -11.41 20.17 -10.38
C VAL A 193 -11.85 21.51 -9.82
N VAL A 194 -12.41 22.36 -10.66
CA VAL A 194 -12.94 23.67 -10.24
C VAL A 194 -14.47 23.57 -10.12
N VAL A 195 -14.99 23.72 -8.91
CA VAL A 195 -16.42 23.73 -8.61
C VAL A 195 -16.78 25.06 -7.96
N ASP A 196 -17.77 25.76 -8.53
CA ASP A 196 -18.22 27.07 -8.04
C ASP A 196 -17.09 28.10 -7.83
N GLY A 197 -16.10 28.08 -8.71
CA GLY A 197 -14.92 28.97 -8.67
C GLY A 197 -13.88 28.60 -7.60
N LYS A 198 -14.01 27.44 -6.95
CA LYS A 198 -13.04 26.90 -5.99
C LYS A 198 -12.36 25.66 -6.55
N THR A 199 -11.05 25.60 -6.40
CA THR A 199 -10.27 24.41 -6.71
C THR A 199 -10.45 23.35 -5.62
N GLU A 200 -10.82 22.14 -6.02
CA GLU A 200 -11.00 20.98 -5.14
C GLU A 200 -10.03 19.88 -5.55
N HIS A 201 -9.25 19.41 -4.57
CA HIS A 201 -8.31 18.31 -4.72
C HIS A 201 -8.99 16.97 -4.40
N LEU A 202 -8.95 16.02 -5.33
CA LEU A 202 -9.65 14.74 -5.25
C LEU A 202 -8.71 13.55 -5.35
N VAL A 203 -8.93 12.56 -4.49
CA VAL A 203 -8.16 11.32 -4.47
C VAL A 203 -9.05 10.15 -4.88
N LYS A 204 -8.59 9.36 -5.85
CA LYS A 204 -9.25 8.13 -6.28
C LYS A 204 -8.70 6.97 -5.48
N ILE A 205 -9.57 6.34 -4.70
CA ILE A 205 -9.20 5.31 -3.73
C ILE A 205 -9.87 4.00 -4.11
N ARG A 206 -9.17 2.88 -3.89
CA ARG A 206 -9.70 1.52 -4.03
C ARG A 206 -9.63 0.77 -2.72
N ASN A 207 -10.77 0.21 -2.32
CA ASN A 207 -10.83 -0.84 -1.30
C ASN A 207 -10.47 -2.20 -1.94
N PRO A 208 -9.44 -2.91 -1.45
CA PRO A 208 -8.99 -4.18 -2.04
C PRO A 208 -10.01 -5.33 -1.90
N TRP A 209 -10.97 -5.29 -0.97
CA TRP A 209 -11.98 -6.35 -0.82
C TRP A 209 -13.01 -6.39 -1.96
N GLY A 210 -13.17 -5.29 -2.70
CA GLY A 210 -13.98 -5.25 -3.93
C GLY A 210 -15.37 -5.89 -3.76
N GLN A 211 -15.67 -6.86 -4.64
CA GLN A 211 -16.98 -7.54 -4.75
C GLN A 211 -17.40 -8.29 -3.50
N ASN A 212 -16.44 -8.74 -2.68
CA ASN A 212 -16.74 -9.62 -1.54
C ASN A 212 -17.27 -8.82 -0.34
N ALA A 213 -17.00 -7.51 -0.30
CA ALA A 213 -17.56 -6.58 0.68
C ALA A 213 -17.56 -5.17 0.07
N PRO A 214 -18.50 -4.89 -0.88
CA PRO A 214 -18.53 -3.61 -1.56
C PRO A 214 -18.88 -2.52 -0.54
N ARG A 215 -17.88 -1.68 -0.27
CA ARG A 215 -17.99 -0.51 0.58
C ARG A 215 -17.45 0.66 -0.21
N THR A 216 -18.31 1.65 -0.44
CA THR A 216 -18.01 2.86 -1.16
C THR A 216 -18.19 4.06 -0.24
N TRP A 217 -17.43 5.10 -0.50
CA TRP A 217 -17.52 6.36 0.24
C TRP A 217 -18.91 6.98 0.09
N LYS A 218 -19.55 7.26 1.23
CA LYS A 218 -20.90 7.85 1.32
C LYS A 218 -20.90 9.38 1.44
N GLY A 219 -19.73 10.01 1.60
CA GLY A 219 -19.59 11.46 1.71
C GLY A 219 -19.56 12.20 0.37
N LYS A 220 -19.16 13.48 0.40
CA LYS A 220 -18.98 14.32 -0.80
C LYS A 220 -18.03 13.63 -1.78
N TRP A 221 -18.32 13.70 -3.09
CA TRP A 221 -17.59 12.98 -4.14
C TRP A 221 -17.75 11.45 -4.14
N GLY A 222 -18.54 10.90 -3.21
CA GLY A 222 -19.03 9.52 -3.28
C GLY A 222 -19.91 9.30 -4.51
N LYS A 223 -20.14 8.03 -4.87
CA LYS A 223 -20.94 7.65 -6.05
C LYS A 223 -22.34 8.29 -6.05
N ASP A 224 -22.97 8.30 -4.88
CA ASP A 224 -24.34 8.75 -4.64
C ASP A 224 -24.42 10.22 -4.20
N TRP A 225 -23.34 11.00 -4.36
CA TRP A 225 -23.36 12.42 -4.04
C TRP A 225 -24.18 13.21 -5.07
N ASP A 226 -25.15 14.00 -4.60
CA ASP A 226 -26.06 14.74 -5.48
C ASP A 226 -25.39 15.91 -6.24
N GLY A 227 -24.18 16.32 -5.84
CA GLY A 227 -23.44 17.44 -6.47
C GLY A 227 -22.73 17.09 -7.78
N TRP A 228 -22.85 15.85 -8.26
CA TRP A 228 -22.23 15.44 -9.52
C TRP A 228 -22.92 16.05 -10.75
N THR A 229 -22.19 16.89 -11.50
CA THR A 229 -22.62 17.31 -12.84
C THR A 229 -22.25 16.26 -13.91
N PRO A 230 -22.97 16.21 -15.05
CA PRO A 230 -22.60 15.33 -16.16
C PRO A 230 -21.16 15.53 -16.65
N GLU A 231 -20.67 16.77 -16.63
CA GLU A 231 -19.32 17.16 -17.03
C GLU A 231 -18.29 16.55 -16.08
N LEU A 232 -18.47 16.72 -14.76
CA LEU A 232 -17.57 16.17 -13.73
C LEU A 232 -17.55 14.64 -13.76
N ARG A 233 -18.70 13.99 -13.97
CA ARG A 233 -18.78 12.54 -14.10
C ARG A 233 -17.97 12.02 -15.29
N LYS A 234 -17.94 12.77 -16.39
CA LYS A 234 -17.16 12.44 -17.59
C LYS A 234 -15.67 12.71 -17.37
N GLU A 235 -15.32 13.88 -16.81
CA GLU A 235 -13.95 14.29 -16.53
C GLU A 235 -13.24 13.32 -15.59
N LEU A 236 -13.87 13.00 -14.47
CA LEU A 236 -13.32 12.10 -13.44
C LEU A 236 -13.56 10.61 -13.76
N LYS A 237 -14.07 10.31 -14.96
CA LYS A 237 -14.37 8.97 -15.45
C LYS A 237 -15.16 8.14 -14.44
N VAL A 238 -16.10 8.81 -13.77
CA VAL A 238 -17.10 8.17 -12.89
C VAL A 238 -18.10 7.38 -13.72
N ILE A 239 -18.22 7.69 -15.01
CA ILE A 239 -18.94 6.88 -15.98
C ILE A 239 -17.93 6.50 -17.06
N ASN A 240 -17.79 5.22 -17.37
CA ASN A 240 -16.92 4.78 -18.47
C ASN A 240 -17.56 5.03 -19.84
N SER A 241 -16.81 4.85 -20.92
CA SER A 241 -17.29 5.06 -22.30
C SER A 241 -18.50 4.20 -22.70
N SER A 242 -18.80 3.14 -21.94
CA SER A 242 -19.99 2.29 -22.11
C SER A 242 -21.19 2.72 -21.26
N GLY A 243 -21.13 3.86 -20.57
CA GLY A 243 -22.24 4.34 -19.73
C GLY A 243 -22.36 3.62 -18.38
N VAL A 244 -21.39 2.79 -18.01
CA VAL A 244 -21.36 2.08 -16.73
C VAL A 244 -20.75 3.00 -15.69
N LEU A 245 -21.48 3.24 -14.60
CA LEU A 245 -21.01 3.97 -13.43
C LEU A 245 -19.78 3.27 -12.84
N MET A 246 -18.94 4.02 -12.16
CA MET A 246 -17.79 3.55 -11.39
C MET A 246 -18.24 2.34 -10.56
N ASP A 247 -17.79 1.17 -10.99
CA ASP A 247 -18.43 -0.09 -10.66
C ASP A 247 -18.35 -0.38 -9.15
N ASP A 248 -19.51 -0.41 -8.48
CA ASP A 248 -19.74 -0.96 -7.13
C ASP A 248 -18.92 -2.25 -6.86
N PRO A 249 -18.82 -3.21 -7.80
CA PRO A 249 -18.04 -4.42 -7.56
C PRO A 249 -16.53 -4.19 -7.36
N MET A 250 -15.96 -3.06 -7.77
CA MET A 250 -14.52 -2.81 -7.60
C MET A 250 -14.19 -2.01 -6.35
N SER A 251 -15.20 -1.47 -5.66
CA SER A 251 -15.05 -0.61 -4.46
C SER A 251 -14.05 0.52 -4.67
N ILE A 252 -14.12 1.17 -5.84
CA ILE A 252 -13.32 2.34 -6.18
C ILE A 252 -14.22 3.58 -6.06
N PHE A 253 -13.71 4.62 -5.42
CA PHE A 253 -14.45 5.87 -5.23
C PHE A 253 -13.52 7.09 -5.27
N TRP A 254 -14.09 8.26 -5.49
CA TRP A 254 -13.42 9.54 -5.28
C TRP A 254 -13.74 10.09 -3.88
N MET A 255 -12.83 10.87 -3.33
CA MET A 255 -12.94 11.50 -2.02
C MET A 255 -12.19 12.84 -2.06
N ALA A 256 -12.65 13.86 -1.33
CA ALA A 256 -11.89 15.09 -1.19
C ALA A 256 -10.60 14.85 -0.42
N PHE A 257 -9.52 15.53 -0.79
CA PHE A 257 -8.24 15.43 -0.07
C PHE A 257 -8.38 15.84 1.40
N GLU A 258 -9.29 16.77 1.71
CA GLU A 258 -9.64 17.15 3.09
C GLU A 258 -10.16 15.95 3.90
N ASP A 259 -11.12 15.21 3.34
CA ASP A 259 -11.65 13.99 3.97
C ASP A 259 -10.54 12.94 4.09
N VAL A 260 -9.62 12.85 3.11
CA VAL A 260 -8.49 11.92 3.21
C VAL A 260 -7.65 12.20 4.46
N LYS A 261 -7.37 13.47 4.76
CA LYS A 261 -6.63 13.87 5.97
C LYS A 261 -7.43 13.57 7.26
N GLU A 262 -8.76 13.64 7.21
CA GLU A 262 -9.62 13.36 8.37
C GLU A 262 -9.71 11.86 8.69
N TYR A 263 -9.85 11.01 7.67
CA TYR A 263 -10.11 9.58 7.83
C TYR A 263 -8.86 8.68 7.73
N PHE A 264 -7.76 9.18 7.15
CA PHE A 264 -6.50 8.44 7.00
C PHE A 264 -5.34 9.20 7.63
N ALA A 265 -4.52 8.51 8.44
CA ALA A 265 -3.45 9.20 9.15
C ALA A 265 -2.23 9.52 8.29
N GLN A 266 -1.95 8.69 7.30
CA GLN A 266 -0.76 8.81 6.48
C GLN A 266 -0.96 8.18 5.11
N VAL A 267 -0.24 8.71 4.13
CA VAL A 267 -0.04 8.09 2.83
C VAL A 267 1.29 7.35 2.87
N GLU A 268 1.28 6.11 2.42
CA GLU A 268 2.47 5.28 2.30
C GLU A 268 2.85 5.18 0.82
N ILE A 269 4.09 5.55 0.52
CA ILE A 269 4.62 5.75 -0.83
C ILE A 269 5.73 4.73 -1.04
N CYS A 270 5.65 3.93 -2.09
CA CYS A 270 6.74 3.06 -2.52
C CYS A 270 7.32 3.59 -3.84
N ARG A 271 8.59 3.96 -3.77
CA ARG A 271 9.32 4.58 -4.88
C ARG A 271 9.79 3.52 -5.87
N VAL A 272 8.84 2.97 -6.60
CA VAL A 272 9.13 1.99 -7.65
C VAL A 272 9.85 2.70 -8.79
N HIS A 273 11.02 2.19 -9.16
CA HIS A 273 11.81 2.72 -10.27
C HIS A 273 12.20 1.60 -11.21
N GLN A 274 12.22 1.86 -12.52
CA GLN A 274 12.55 0.82 -13.50
C GLN A 274 14.07 0.66 -13.70
N ASP A 275 14.88 1.67 -13.34
CA ASP A 275 16.30 1.74 -13.66
C ASP A 275 17.19 2.01 -12.42
N TRP A 276 16.95 1.31 -11.32
CA TRP A 276 17.74 1.47 -10.09
C TRP A 276 18.71 0.31 -9.86
N HIS A 277 19.90 0.66 -9.39
CA HIS A 277 20.86 -0.31 -8.87
C HIS A 277 20.66 -0.48 -7.38
N GLU A 278 20.44 -1.72 -6.96
CA GLU A 278 20.25 -2.06 -5.55
C GLU A 278 21.47 -2.80 -5.01
N VAL A 279 21.92 -2.39 -3.83
CA VAL A 279 22.93 -3.09 -3.03
C VAL A 279 22.39 -3.25 -1.61
N ARG A 280 22.43 -4.48 -1.09
CA ARG A 280 22.00 -4.80 0.29
C ARG A 280 23.18 -5.38 1.06
N GLU A 281 23.70 -4.62 2.00
CA GLU A 281 24.78 -5.06 2.88
C GLU A 281 24.27 -5.26 4.30
N LYS A 282 24.65 -6.38 4.92
CA LYS A 282 24.40 -6.58 6.35
C LYS A 282 25.44 -5.80 7.13
N ALA A 283 24.96 -4.97 8.04
CA ALA A 283 25.78 -4.08 8.83
C ALA A 283 25.49 -4.22 10.32
N TRP A 284 26.52 -4.11 11.15
CA TRP A 284 26.34 -3.85 12.57
C TRP A 284 26.31 -2.35 12.80
N LEU A 285 25.19 -1.84 13.33
CA LEU A 285 25.11 -0.44 13.74
C LEU A 285 25.95 -0.22 15.02
N PRO A 286 26.48 1.00 15.22
CA PRO A 286 27.18 1.34 16.45
C PRO A 286 26.32 1.01 17.68
N SER A 287 26.94 0.38 18.67
CA SER A 287 26.28 0.01 19.93
C SER A 287 27.23 0.20 21.10
N LEU A 288 26.76 -0.07 22.32
CA LEU A 288 27.60 -0.06 23.51
C LEU A 288 28.78 -1.05 23.43
N LEU A 289 28.75 -2.00 22.49
CA LEU A 289 29.79 -3.01 22.29
C LEU A 289 30.85 -2.60 21.25
N GLY A 290 30.64 -1.52 20.48
CA GLY A 290 31.63 -1.07 19.49
C GLY A 290 31.12 -0.09 18.44
N PRO A 291 32.03 0.49 17.64
CA PRO A 291 31.77 1.62 16.74
C PRO A 291 30.97 1.31 15.47
N GLY A 292 30.42 0.09 15.32
CA GLY A 292 29.67 -0.33 14.14
C GLY A 292 30.55 -0.50 12.89
N GLN A 293 29.92 -0.78 11.75
CA GLN A 293 30.57 -0.87 10.44
C GLN A 293 30.34 0.40 9.62
N ALA A 294 31.37 0.80 8.86
CA ALA A 294 31.32 1.92 7.93
C ALA A 294 31.29 1.43 6.48
N PHE A 295 30.67 2.21 5.60
CA PHE A 295 30.56 1.94 4.17
C PHE A 295 31.03 3.17 3.40
N ASP A 296 31.72 2.95 2.28
CA ASP A 296 32.05 3.98 1.31
C ASP A 296 31.15 3.80 0.08
N LEU A 297 30.47 4.88 -0.32
CA LEU A 297 29.64 4.92 -1.52
C LEU A 297 30.25 5.93 -2.49
N SER A 298 30.89 5.41 -3.54
CA SER A 298 31.50 6.22 -4.60
C SER A 298 30.57 6.32 -5.81
N LEU A 299 30.08 7.52 -6.10
CA LEU A 299 29.26 7.82 -7.28
C LEU A 299 30.13 8.37 -8.42
N ARG A 300 29.95 7.82 -9.63
CA ARG A 300 30.73 8.24 -10.82
C ARG A 300 30.06 9.33 -11.63
N GLU A 301 28.76 9.49 -11.47
CA GLU A 301 27.93 10.45 -12.17
C GLU A 301 26.91 11.06 -11.20
N ARG A 302 26.16 12.07 -11.67
CA ARG A 302 25.10 12.68 -10.87
C ARG A 302 23.97 11.67 -10.69
N SER A 303 23.91 11.05 -9.52
CA SER A 303 22.92 10.03 -9.19
C SER A 303 22.06 10.46 -8.00
N ASN A 304 20.79 10.06 -8.03
CA ASN A 304 19.96 10.08 -6.83
C ASN A 304 20.26 8.81 -6.02
N VAL A 305 20.46 8.95 -4.72
CA VAL A 305 20.77 7.84 -3.82
C VAL A 305 19.75 7.84 -2.69
N ASP A 306 19.04 6.72 -2.52
CA ASP A 306 18.26 6.45 -1.31
C ASP A 306 18.99 5.40 -0.46
N ILE A 307 19.14 5.67 0.83
CA ILE A 307 19.73 4.76 1.81
C ILE A 307 18.64 4.40 2.81
N ALA A 308 18.38 3.10 2.97
CA ALA A 308 17.41 2.57 3.92
C ALA A 308 18.10 1.60 4.89
N PHE A 309 17.80 1.75 6.18
CA PHE A 309 18.28 0.85 7.23
C PHE A 309 17.14 -0.04 7.69
N TRP A 310 17.39 -1.35 7.71
CA TRP A 310 16.45 -2.36 8.19
C TRP A 310 17.09 -3.14 9.32
N GLN A 311 16.41 -3.24 10.46
CA GLN A 311 16.80 -4.13 11.53
C GLN A 311 16.19 -5.51 11.25
N ALA A 312 17.03 -6.53 11.10
CA ALA A 312 16.54 -7.91 11.07
C ALA A 312 16.04 -8.26 12.48
N GLY A 313 14.77 -8.67 12.59
CA GLY A 313 14.27 -9.31 13.81
C GLY A 313 14.86 -10.70 13.95
N ASP A 314 15.19 -11.12 15.18
CA ASP A 314 15.58 -12.49 15.47
C ASP A 314 14.39 -13.42 15.21
N LEU A 315 14.42 -14.12 14.07
CA LEU A 315 13.41 -15.13 13.72
C LEU A 315 13.53 -16.43 14.57
N ASP A 316 14.55 -16.53 15.42
CA ASP A 316 14.86 -17.73 16.21
C ASP A 316 14.35 -17.68 17.67
N HIS A 317 13.71 -16.59 18.11
CA HIS A 317 13.11 -16.54 19.44
C HIS A 317 11.59 -16.78 19.36
N PRO A 318 11.05 -17.90 19.89
CA PRO A 318 9.62 -18.03 20.04
C PRO A 318 9.13 -16.93 20.98
N LEU A 319 8.14 -16.17 20.52
CA LEU A 319 7.40 -15.17 21.30
C LEU A 319 6.89 -15.84 22.58
N HIS A 320 7.59 -15.66 23.68
CA HIS A 320 6.99 -15.79 25.00
C HIS A 320 6.21 -14.50 25.25
N ASP A 321 4.90 -14.67 25.38
CA ASP A 321 3.89 -13.77 25.91
C ASP A 321 4.42 -12.44 26.45
N ALA A 322 4.20 -11.36 25.70
CA ALA A 322 4.22 -10.01 26.23
C ALA A 322 2.85 -9.70 26.88
N GLU A 323 2.51 -10.43 27.94
CA GLU A 323 1.73 -9.87 29.05
C GLU A 323 2.74 -9.43 30.12
N SER A 324 3.16 -8.17 30.09
CA SER A 324 3.61 -7.48 31.31
C SER A 324 3.72 -5.96 31.09
N ARG A 325 2.70 -5.28 31.64
CA ARG A 325 2.68 -3.98 32.31
C ARG A 325 3.34 -2.76 31.68
#